data_AF-B9XGZ3-F1
#
_entry.id   AF-B9XGZ3-F1
#
_cell.length_a   1.000
_cell.length_b   1.000
_cell.length_c   1.000
_cell.angle_alpha   90.00
_cell.angle_beta   90.00
_cell.angle_gamma   90.00
#
_symmetry.space_group_name_H-M   'P 1'
#
loop_
_entity.id
_entity.type
_entity.pdbx_description
1 polymer ?
#
loop_
_entity_poly.entity_id
_entity_poly.type
_entity_poly.pdbx_seq_one_letter_code
_entity_poly.pdbx_strand_id
1 'polypeptide(L)'
;MAGANVALAEVRQIVSAFTFSLDKCRAENQISGMALTPSTMLPLGTSAPDFHLPDTNGKTVSLADFKDAPALVVIFMCNHCPYVKHIREGLAQFGRDYQAKGVGIVAISSNDATGYPADSPAAMKEEVKSAGYTFPYLYDETQAVAKAYRAACTPDIYLFDREKKLVYRGQFDESRPRNGLPVTGRDLRDAVEAVLAAKPVSQDQKASMGCNIKWKSGNAPDYF
;
A
#
# COMPACT_ATOMS: atom_id res chain seq x y z
N MET A 1 45.60 -21.87 41.72
CA MET A 1 45.27 -20.85 40.69
C MET A 1 44.25 -21.40 39.68
N ALA A 2 43.08 -21.87 40.14
CA ALA A 2 42.04 -22.45 39.27
C ALA A 2 40.66 -21.78 39.43
N GLY A 3 40.41 -21.05 40.53
CA GLY A 3 39.11 -20.42 40.80
C GLY A 3 38.85 -19.11 40.05
N ALA A 4 39.89 -18.39 39.61
CA ALA A 4 39.71 -17.08 38.96
C ALA A 4 39.24 -17.19 37.49
N ASN A 5 39.54 -18.30 36.80
CA ASN A 5 39.18 -18.48 35.39
C ASN A 5 37.72 -18.94 35.19
N VAL A 6 37.12 -19.59 36.19
CA VAL A 6 35.72 -20.04 36.12
C VAL A 6 34.77 -18.83 36.24
N ALA A 7 35.08 -17.89 37.14
CA ALA A 7 34.29 -16.67 37.31
C ALA A 7 34.27 -15.78 36.06
N LEU A 8 35.36 -15.72 35.29
CA LEU A 8 35.43 -14.92 34.05
C LEU A 8 34.64 -15.54 32.89
N ALA A 9 34.48 -16.87 32.86
CA ALA A 9 33.72 -17.56 31.83
C ALA A 9 32.20 -17.39 32.04
N GLU A 10 31.73 -17.49 33.28
CA GLU A 10 30.32 -17.29 33.62
C GLU A 10 29.86 -15.85 33.38
N VAL A 11 30.71 -14.86 33.72
CA VAL A 11 30.41 -13.45 33.46
C VAL A 11 30.28 -13.17 31.95
N ARG A 12 31.12 -13.78 31.11
CA ARG A 12 31.02 -13.64 29.65
C ARG A 12 29.73 -14.23 29.07
N GLN A 13 29.28 -15.37 29.61
CA GLN A 13 28.06 -16.03 29.15
C GLN A 13 26.81 -15.24 29.53
N ILE A 14 26.80 -14.63 30.72
CA ILE A 14 25.73 -13.75 31.19
C ILE A 14 25.68 -12.47 30.33
N VAL A 15 26.82 -11.82 30.08
CA VAL A 15 26.86 -10.61 29.24
C VAL A 15 26.39 -10.90 27.81
N SER A 16 26.77 -12.05 27.23
CA SER A 16 26.33 -12.47 25.90
C SER A 16 24.82 -12.75 25.82
N ALA A 17 24.24 -13.39 26.83
CA ALA A 17 22.81 -13.64 26.92
C ALA A 17 21.99 -12.33 27.09
N PHE A 18 22.51 -11.37 27.85
CA PHE A 18 21.91 -10.04 27.98
C PHE A 18 21.97 -9.23 26.68
N THR A 19 23.09 -9.28 25.94
CA THR A 19 23.17 -8.62 24.61
C THR A 19 22.23 -9.25 23.59
N PHE A 20 22.07 -10.58 23.58
CA PHE A 20 21.15 -11.27 22.68
C PHE A 20 19.67 -10.93 22.97
N SER A 21 19.33 -10.79 24.25
CA SER A 21 17.99 -10.38 24.67
C SER A 21 17.67 -8.92 24.31
N LEU A 22 18.67 -8.03 24.35
CA LEU A 22 18.50 -6.62 23.98
C LEU A 22 18.33 -6.44 22.47
N ASP A 23 19.04 -7.21 21.65
CA ASP A 23 18.86 -7.19 20.19
C ASP A 23 17.50 -7.76 19.74
N LYS A 24 17.00 -8.81 20.42
CA LYS A 24 15.64 -9.31 20.22
C LYS A 24 14.57 -8.28 20.60
N CYS A 25 14.76 -7.60 21.74
CA CYS A 25 13.86 -6.53 22.16
C CYS A 25 13.90 -5.35 21.17
N ARG A 26 15.04 -5.04 20.55
CA ARG A 26 15.17 -4.00 19.53
C ARG A 26 14.48 -4.36 18.20
N ALA A 27 14.45 -5.64 17.83
CA ALA A 27 13.69 -6.14 16.69
C ALA A 27 12.18 -6.15 16.94
N GLU A 28 11.75 -6.43 18.18
CA GLU A 28 10.34 -6.39 18.58
C GLU A 28 9.81 -4.95 18.76
N ASN A 29 10.68 -4.00 19.12
CA ASN A 29 10.33 -2.60 19.37
C ASN A 29 10.39 -1.68 18.13
N GLN A 30 10.61 -2.23 16.94
CA GLN A 30 10.44 -1.50 15.66
C GLN A 30 8.95 -1.34 15.24
N ILE A 31 8.00 -1.85 16.04
CA ILE A 31 6.56 -1.73 15.81
C ILE A 31 5.98 -0.44 16.43
N SER A 32 6.81 0.48 16.93
CA SER A 32 6.34 1.71 17.60
C SER A 32 5.79 2.82 16.66
N GLY A 33 5.56 2.55 15.37
CA GLY A 33 5.12 3.57 14.39
C GLY A 33 4.09 3.13 13.34
N MET A 34 3.47 1.96 13.51
CA MET A 34 2.54 1.39 12.51
C MET A 34 1.12 1.38 13.06
N ALA A 35 0.51 2.57 13.10
CA ALA A 35 -0.91 2.68 13.43
C ALA A 35 -1.73 1.96 12.36
N LEU A 36 -2.61 1.05 12.79
CA LEU A 36 -3.61 0.43 11.94
C LEU A 36 -4.73 1.45 11.69
N THR A 37 -4.88 1.87 10.45
CA THR A 37 -5.77 2.95 10.03
C THR A 37 -6.75 2.42 8.99
N PRO A 38 -8.07 2.63 9.16
CA PRO A 38 -9.04 2.38 8.10
C PRO A 38 -8.92 3.45 7.01
N SER A 39 -9.23 3.09 5.76
CA SER A 39 -9.36 4.07 4.67
C SER A 39 -10.48 5.06 4.97
N THR A 40 -10.37 6.28 4.42
CA THR A 40 -11.55 7.15 4.38
C THR A 40 -12.56 6.57 3.40
N MET A 41 -13.84 6.70 3.72
CA MET A 41 -14.92 6.26 2.83
C MET A 41 -15.37 7.44 1.96
N LEU A 42 -14.50 7.86 1.03
CA LEU A 42 -14.78 8.95 0.09
C LEU A 42 -16.16 8.75 -0.57
N PRO A 43 -17.00 9.80 -0.70
CA PRO A 43 -18.34 9.65 -1.26
C PRO A 43 -18.33 9.01 -2.65
N LEU A 44 -19.25 8.08 -2.90
CA LEU A 44 -19.46 7.55 -4.24
C LEU A 44 -19.93 8.65 -5.18
N GLY A 45 -19.56 8.56 -6.45
CA GLY A 45 -19.83 9.59 -7.45
C GLY A 45 -18.83 10.76 -7.43
N THR A 46 -17.87 10.80 -6.50
CA THR A 46 -16.76 11.76 -6.56
C THR A 46 -15.97 11.57 -7.86
N SER A 47 -15.72 12.64 -8.59
CA SER A 47 -14.82 12.60 -9.76
C SER A 47 -13.40 12.27 -9.32
N ALA A 48 -12.69 11.44 -10.07
CA ALA A 48 -11.27 11.17 -9.84
C ALA A 48 -10.47 12.48 -9.81
N PRO A 49 -9.81 12.82 -8.68
CA PRO A 49 -8.91 13.96 -8.66
C PRO A 49 -7.77 13.76 -9.68
N ASP A 50 -7.39 14.83 -10.37
CA ASP A 50 -6.33 14.79 -11.36
C ASP A 50 -4.96 14.53 -10.71
N PHE A 51 -4.03 13.94 -11.47
CA PHE A 51 -2.65 13.72 -11.05
C PHE A 51 -1.71 13.74 -12.24
N HIS A 52 -0.46 14.13 -11.98
CA HIS A 52 0.67 14.11 -12.93
C HIS A 52 1.92 13.72 -12.14
N LEU A 53 2.24 12.42 -12.13
CA LEU A 53 3.28 11.88 -11.27
C LEU A 53 4.31 11.06 -12.06
N PRO A 54 5.60 11.10 -11.69
CA PRO A 54 6.60 10.24 -12.31
C PRO A 54 6.41 8.78 -11.87
N ASP A 55 6.53 7.86 -12.82
CA ASP A 55 6.70 6.45 -12.55
C ASP A 55 8.15 6.12 -12.12
N THR A 56 8.39 4.86 -11.75
CA THR A 56 9.72 4.35 -11.36
C THR A 56 10.82 4.46 -12.44
N ASN A 57 10.47 4.78 -13.68
CA ASN A 57 11.40 5.03 -14.79
C ASN A 57 11.51 6.51 -15.17
N GLY A 58 10.84 7.40 -14.43
CA GLY A 58 10.82 8.84 -14.67
C GLY A 58 9.84 9.30 -15.75
N LYS A 59 9.00 8.40 -16.28
CA LYS A 59 7.92 8.79 -17.20
C LYS A 59 6.78 9.39 -16.39
N THR A 60 6.33 10.59 -16.77
CA THR A 60 5.12 11.17 -16.20
C THR A 60 3.89 10.40 -16.66
N VAL A 61 3.05 9.98 -15.71
CA VAL A 61 1.74 9.37 -15.93
C VAL A 61 0.68 10.29 -15.32
N SER A 62 -0.42 10.45 -16.04
CA SER A 62 -1.52 11.33 -15.69
C SER A 62 -2.87 10.62 -15.70
N LEU A 63 -3.89 11.23 -15.12
CA LEU A 63 -5.27 10.72 -15.19
C LEU A 63 -5.74 10.60 -16.66
N ALA A 64 -5.30 11.53 -17.51
CA ALA A 64 -5.67 11.58 -18.93
C ALA A 64 -5.15 10.39 -19.74
N ASP A 65 -4.07 9.72 -19.29
CA ASP A 65 -3.56 8.50 -19.92
C ASP A 65 -4.54 7.31 -19.82
N PHE A 66 -5.53 7.40 -18.92
CA PHE A 66 -6.57 6.39 -18.70
C PHE A 66 -7.95 6.82 -19.23
N LYS A 67 -8.03 7.86 -20.05
CA LYS A 67 -9.31 8.41 -20.56
C LYS A 67 -10.18 7.36 -21.28
N ASP A 68 -9.55 6.46 -22.03
CA ASP A 68 -10.25 5.46 -22.85
C ASP A 68 -10.53 4.16 -22.08
N ALA A 69 -9.99 4.01 -20.86
CA ALA A 69 -10.22 2.83 -20.05
C ALA A 69 -11.68 2.80 -19.52
N PRO A 70 -12.41 1.67 -19.68
CA PRO A 70 -13.77 1.53 -19.18
C PRO A 70 -13.87 1.58 -17.66
N ALA A 71 -12.77 1.30 -16.97
CA ALA A 71 -12.61 1.40 -15.54
C ALA A 71 -11.18 1.83 -15.20
N LEU A 72 -11.00 2.54 -14.09
CA LEU A 72 -9.68 2.92 -13.56
C LEU A 72 -9.58 2.54 -12.08
N VAL A 73 -8.57 1.77 -11.71
CA VAL A 73 -8.21 1.47 -10.32
C VAL A 73 -7.00 2.32 -9.93
N VAL A 74 -7.16 3.15 -8.90
CA VAL A 74 -6.09 3.89 -8.24
C VAL A 74 -5.83 3.27 -6.87
N ILE A 75 -4.56 2.93 -6.59
CA ILE A 75 -4.16 2.23 -5.36
C ILE A 75 -3.08 3.05 -4.66
N PHE A 76 -3.37 3.61 -3.50
CA PHE A 76 -2.32 4.13 -2.63
C PHE A 76 -1.67 2.98 -1.86
N MET A 77 -0.37 2.77 -2.07
CA MET A 77 0.38 1.65 -1.50
C MET A 77 1.86 2.01 -1.29
N CYS A 78 2.56 1.22 -0.49
CA CYS A 78 3.98 1.39 -0.21
C CYS A 78 4.70 0.04 -0.16
N ASN A 79 6.03 0.06 -0.09
CA ASN A 79 6.85 -1.15 -0.19
C ASN A 79 6.99 -1.85 1.18
N HIS A 80 6.97 -1.09 2.27
CA HIS A 80 7.28 -1.64 3.60
C HIS A 80 6.06 -2.17 4.37
N CYS A 81 4.85 -1.70 4.06
CA CYS A 81 3.64 -2.02 4.85
C CYS A 81 3.31 -3.52 4.80
N PRO A 82 3.12 -4.19 5.96
CA PRO A 82 2.78 -5.61 6.00
C PRO A 82 1.42 -5.92 5.34
N TYR A 83 0.48 -4.97 5.32
CA TYR A 83 -0.81 -5.15 4.64
C TYR A 83 -0.66 -5.11 3.12
N VAL A 84 0.20 -4.23 2.59
CA VAL A 84 0.54 -4.22 1.16
C VAL A 84 1.31 -5.48 0.78
N LYS A 85 2.35 -5.84 1.56
CA LYS A 85 3.12 -7.07 1.36
C LYS A 85 2.23 -8.31 1.36
N HIS A 86 1.22 -8.34 2.22
CA HIS A 86 0.24 -9.43 2.29
C HIS A 86 -0.51 -9.61 0.96
N ILE A 87 -0.96 -8.52 0.32
CA ILE A 87 -1.69 -8.60 -0.96
C ILE A 87 -0.81 -8.46 -2.21
N ARG A 88 0.51 -8.34 -2.06
CA ARG A 88 1.48 -8.01 -3.13
C ARG A 88 1.34 -8.89 -4.37
N GLU A 89 1.33 -10.20 -4.19
CA GLU A 89 1.20 -11.17 -5.29
C GLU A 89 -0.20 -11.11 -5.91
N GLY A 90 -1.23 -10.92 -5.07
CA GLY A 90 -2.62 -10.74 -5.49
C GLY A 90 -2.79 -9.51 -6.38
N LEU A 91 -2.15 -8.39 -6.04
CA LEU A 91 -2.15 -7.17 -6.86
C LEU A 91 -1.45 -7.40 -8.20
N ALA A 92 -0.32 -8.09 -8.22
CA ALA A 92 0.38 -8.41 -9.46
C ALA A 92 -0.49 -9.28 -10.39
N GLN A 93 -1.18 -10.29 -9.83
CA GLN A 93 -2.10 -11.12 -10.61
C GLN A 93 -3.33 -10.33 -11.08
N PHE A 94 -3.92 -9.53 -10.21
CA PHE A 94 -5.04 -8.64 -10.56
C PHE A 94 -4.66 -7.70 -11.73
N GLY A 95 -3.45 -7.14 -11.69
CA GLY A 95 -2.88 -6.34 -12.78
C GLY A 95 -2.93 -7.06 -14.13
N ARG A 96 -2.38 -8.28 -14.17
CA ARG A 96 -2.36 -9.12 -15.37
C ARG A 96 -3.77 -9.46 -15.88
N ASP A 97 -4.67 -9.81 -14.97
CA ASP A 97 -6.03 -10.24 -15.30
C ASP A 97 -6.85 -9.12 -15.94
N TYR A 98 -6.75 -7.89 -15.41
CA TYR A 98 -7.66 -6.80 -15.77
C TYR A 98 -7.09 -5.79 -16.76
N GLN A 99 -5.78 -5.61 -16.83
CA GLN A 99 -5.19 -4.82 -17.93
C GLN A 99 -5.45 -5.49 -19.28
N ALA A 100 -5.49 -6.84 -19.34
CA ALA A 100 -5.89 -7.59 -20.53
C ALA A 100 -7.36 -7.34 -20.94
N LYS A 101 -8.20 -6.88 -20.00
CA LYS A 101 -9.60 -6.47 -20.24
C LYS A 101 -9.76 -4.96 -20.48
N GLY A 102 -8.65 -4.22 -20.60
CA GLY A 102 -8.63 -2.78 -20.83
C GLY A 102 -8.77 -1.91 -19.59
N VAL A 103 -8.81 -2.49 -18.38
CA VAL A 103 -8.89 -1.72 -17.13
C VAL A 103 -7.58 -0.94 -16.92
N GLY A 104 -7.71 0.37 -16.67
CA GLY A 104 -6.61 1.20 -16.22
C GLY A 104 -6.28 0.87 -14.77
N ILE A 105 -5.01 0.66 -14.45
CA ILE A 105 -4.56 0.42 -13.07
C ILE A 105 -3.34 1.30 -12.84
N VAL A 106 -3.31 1.97 -11.69
CA VAL A 106 -2.19 2.80 -11.26
C VAL A 106 -2.01 2.67 -9.75
N ALA A 107 -0.76 2.43 -9.33
CA ALA A 107 -0.37 2.47 -7.93
C ALA A 107 0.34 3.79 -7.63
N ILE A 108 0.20 4.32 -6.43
CA ILE A 108 0.80 5.59 -5.99
C ILE A 108 1.41 5.38 -4.59
N SER A 109 2.70 5.70 -4.43
CA SER A 109 3.35 5.83 -3.13
C SER A 109 3.44 7.29 -2.76
N SER A 110 2.87 7.65 -1.61
CA SER A 110 2.91 9.01 -1.05
C SER A 110 3.65 9.05 0.28
N ASN A 111 4.39 8.00 0.66
CA ASN A 111 5.09 7.95 1.94
C ASN A 111 6.36 8.82 1.91
N ASP A 112 6.70 9.44 3.05
CA ASP A 112 7.96 10.14 3.25
C ASP A 112 9.15 9.18 3.19
N ALA A 113 9.79 9.13 2.02
CA ALA A 113 10.96 8.30 1.78
C ALA A 113 12.19 8.67 2.63
N THR A 114 12.23 9.88 3.22
CA THR A 114 13.32 10.27 4.13
C THR A 114 13.23 9.50 5.45
N GLY A 115 12.02 9.46 6.04
CA GLY A 115 11.76 8.67 7.25
C GLY A 115 11.61 7.17 6.98
N TYR A 116 11.23 6.79 5.75
CA TYR A 116 10.98 5.41 5.35
C TYR A 116 11.71 5.07 4.04
N PRO A 117 13.03 4.84 4.07
CA PRO A 117 13.83 4.63 2.84
C PRO A 117 13.41 3.46 1.97
N ALA A 118 12.73 2.47 2.56
CA ALA A 118 12.13 1.35 1.83
C ALA A 118 11.06 1.80 0.83
N ASP A 119 10.45 2.97 0.99
CA ASP A 119 9.44 3.53 0.09
C ASP A 119 10.02 4.54 -0.91
N SER A 120 11.35 4.66 -1.00
CA SER A 120 12.02 5.54 -1.96
C SER A 120 11.76 5.13 -3.41
N PRO A 121 11.84 6.06 -4.39
CA PRO A 121 11.69 5.75 -5.82
C PRO A 121 12.62 4.63 -6.31
N ALA A 122 13.84 4.56 -5.79
CA ALA A 122 14.78 3.49 -6.11
C ALA A 122 14.28 2.12 -5.62
N ALA A 123 13.79 2.04 -4.38
CA ALA A 123 13.22 0.82 -3.83
C ALA A 123 11.89 0.43 -4.53
N MET A 124 11.07 1.41 -4.92
CA MET A 124 9.86 1.17 -5.71
C MET A 124 10.17 0.51 -7.06
N LYS A 125 11.26 0.90 -7.72
CA LYS A 125 11.70 0.28 -8.98
C LYS A 125 12.02 -1.19 -8.81
N GLU A 126 12.74 -1.54 -7.75
CA GLU A 126 13.03 -2.94 -7.41
C GLU A 126 11.76 -3.71 -7.01
N GLU A 127 10.80 -3.05 -6.34
CA GLU A 127 9.52 -3.65 -5.99
C GLU A 127 8.69 -3.98 -7.23
N VAL A 128 8.57 -3.06 -8.20
CA VAL A 128 7.88 -3.30 -9.49
C VAL A 128 8.44 -4.55 -10.18
N LYS A 129 9.79 -4.62 -10.29
CA LYS A 129 10.47 -5.74 -10.94
C LYS A 129 10.28 -7.05 -10.19
N SER A 130 10.44 -7.04 -8.87
CA SER A 130 10.40 -8.26 -8.06
C SER A 130 8.98 -8.76 -7.80
N ALA A 131 7.97 -7.89 -7.82
CA ALA A 131 6.56 -8.27 -7.67
C ALA A 131 5.95 -8.69 -9.01
N GLY A 132 6.55 -8.26 -10.12
CA GLY A 132 5.99 -8.46 -11.46
C GLY A 132 4.76 -7.57 -11.69
N TYR A 133 4.79 -6.34 -11.19
CA TYR A 133 3.74 -5.36 -11.47
C TYR A 133 3.79 -4.93 -12.94
N THR A 134 2.65 -5.05 -13.60
CA THR A 134 2.47 -4.68 -15.01
C THR A 134 1.81 -3.31 -15.18
N PHE A 135 1.37 -2.71 -14.08
CA PHE A 135 0.80 -1.36 -14.02
C PHE A 135 1.84 -0.34 -13.52
N PRO A 136 1.70 0.95 -13.89
CA PRO A 136 2.57 1.99 -13.40
C PRO A 136 2.49 2.13 -11.87
N TYR A 137 3.65 2.24 -11.24
CA TYR A 137 3.78 2.60 -9.84
C TYR A 137 4.42 3.99 -9.74
N LEU A 138 3.66 4.96 -9.25
CA LEU A 138 3.96 6.38 -9.28
C LEU A 138 4.39 6.88 -7.91
N TYR A 139 5.21 7.93 -7.91
CA TYR A 139 5.69 8.55 -6.67
C TYR A 139 5.11 9.97 -6.50
N ASP A 140 4.34 10.14 -5.42
CA ASP A 140 3.70 11.40 -5.01
C ASP A 140 4.55 12.10 -3.95
N GLU A 141 5.64 12.71 -4.39
CA GLU A 141 6.63 13.36 -3.52
C GLU A 141 6.04 14.49 -2.64
N THR A 142 5.02 15.20 -3.13
CA THR A 142 4.38 16.30 -2.39
C THR A 142 3.27 15.81 -1.45
N GLN A 143 2.82 14.57 -1.63
CA GLN A 143 1.66 13.96 -0.96
C GLN A 143 0.33 14.66 -1.29
N ALA A 144 0.31 15.55 -2.30
CA ALA A 144 -0.86 16.31 -2.67
C ALA A 144 -1.92 15.43 -3.35
N VAL A 145 -1.49 14.40 -4.10
CA VAL A 145 -2.41 13.47 -4.76
C VAL A 145 -3.10 12.59 -3.71
N ALA A 146 -2.36 12.05 -2.73
CA ALA A 146 -2.97 11.37 -1.58
C ALA A 146 -3.99 12.25 -0.86
N LYS A 147 -3.67 13.54 -0.67
CA LYS A 147 -4.60 14.49 -0.06
C LYS A 147 -5.88 14.70 -0.86
N ALA A 148 -5.76 14.87 -2.17
CA ALA A 148 -6.89 15.08 -3.06
C ALA A 148 -7.84 13.87 -3.09
N TYR A 149 -7.30 12.66 -3.00
CA TYR A 149 -8.06 11.42 -2.90
C TYR A 149 -8.56 11.12 -1.47
N ARG A 150 -8.16 11.92 -0.48
CA ARG A 150 -8.36 11.66 0.95
C ARG A 150 -7.84 10.29 1.40
N ALA A 151 -6.76 9.82 0.77
CA ALA A 151 -6.15 8.53 1.10
C ALA A 151 -5.59 8.58 2.53
N ALA A 152 -5.84 7.54 3.31
CA ALA A 152 -5.44 7.50 4.73
C ALA A 152 -4.47 6.38 5.05
N CYS A 153 -4.62 5.22 4.40
CA CYS A 153 -3.84 4.02 4.69
C CYS A 153 -3.17 3.43 3.45
N THR A 154 -2.47 2.32 3.64
CA THR A 154 -1.85 1.51 2.59
C THR A 154 -2.12 0.02 2.87
N PRO A 155 -2.76 -0.72 1.95
CA PRO A 155 -3.35 -0.26 0.69
C PRO A 155 -4.61 0.61 0.93
N ASP A 156 -4.90 1.55 0.02
CA ASP A 156 -6.17 2.29 -0.06
C ASP A 156 -6.60 2.34 -1.53
N ILE A 157 -7.78 1.82 -1.85
CA ILE A 157 -8.15 1.44 -3.22
C ILE A 157 -9.40 2.22 -3.65
N TYR A 158 -9.33 2.78 -4.85
CA TYR A 158 -10.40 3.55 -5.48
C TYR A 158 -10.63 3.02 -6.90
N LEU A 159 -11.85 2.64 -7.23
CA LEU A 159 -12.29 2.25 -8.56
C LEU A 159 -13.22 3.31 -9.13
N PHE A 160 -12.87 3.79 -10.30
CA PHE A 160 -13.64 4.74 -11.07
C PHE A 160 -14.21 4.08 -12.32
N ASP A 161 -15.41 4.48 -12.70
CA ASP A 161 -16.07 4.05 -13.94
C ASP A 161 -15.53 4.79 -15.18
N ARG A 162 -16.22 4.60 -16.31
CA ARG A 162 -15.87 5.22 -17.59
C ARG A 162 -15.89 6.75 -17.54
N GLU A 163 -16.81 7.33 -16.76
CA GLU A 163 -16.94 8.77 -16.53
C GLU A 163 -15.98 9.30 -15.46
N LYS A 164 -15.10 8.42 -14.96
CA LYS A 164 -14.15 8.70 -13.88
C LYS A 164 -14.87 9.11 -12.59
N LYS A 165 -16.03 8.52 -12.32
CA LYS A 165 -16.77 8.64 -11.06
C LYS A 165 -16.46 7.47 -10.14
N LEU A 166 -16.25 7.76 -8.87
CA LEU A 166 -15.92 6.75 -7.87
C LEU A 166 -17.11 5.81 -7.67
N VAL A 167 -16.92 4.54 -7.98
CA VAL A 167 -17.95 3.49 -7.85
C VAL A 167 -17.57 2.42 -6.82
N TYR A 168 -16.28 2.29 -6.49
CA TYR A 168 -15.83 1.48 -5.37
C TYR A 168 -14.66 2.12 -4.62
N ARG A 169 -14.67 1.99 -3.30
CA ARG A 169 -13.59 2.37 -2.38
C ARG A 169 -13.60 1.43 -1.20
N GLY A 170 -12.45 0.87 -0.86
CA GLY A 170 -12.41 -0.12 0.22
C GLY A 170 -11.31 -1.14 0.08
N GLN A 171 -11.54 -2.31 0.66
CA GLN A 171 -10.59 -3.41 0.76
C GLN A 171 -10.29 -4.09 -0.59
N PHE A 172 -9.17 -4.82 -0.66
CA PHE A 172 -8.93 -5.72 -1.79
C PHE A 172 -9.81 -6.98 -1.67
N ASP A 173 -9.83 -7.56 -0.47
CA ASP A 173 -10.62 -8.71 -0.03
C ASP A 173 -10.69 -8.75 1.52
N GLU A 174 -11.24 -9.82 2.09
CA GLU A 174 -11.34 -10.01 3.55
C GLU A 174 -10.03 -10.47 4.23
N SER A 175 -8.99 -10.81 3.47
CA SER A 175 -7.73 -11.31 4.02
C SER A 175 -6.94 -10.21 4.73
N ARG A 176 -6.26 -10.58 5.80
CA ARG A 176 -5.41 -9.68 6.59
C ARG A 176 -4.18 -10.44 7.06
N PRO A 177 -3.07 -9.76 7.37
CA PRO A 177 -1.95 -10.40 8.04
C PRO A 177 -2.45 -11.17 9.27
N ARG A 178 -2.11 -12.47 9.33
CA ARG A 178 -2.43 -13.39 10.45
C ARG A 178 -3.91 -13.77 10.65
N ASN A 179 -4.84 -13.43 9.77
CA ASN A 179 -6.23 -13.89 9.91
C ASN A 179 -6.53 -15.25 9.23
N GLY A 180 -5.55 -15.81 8.50
CA GLY A 180 -5.64 -17.13 7.89
C GLY A 180 -6.51 -17.23 6.63
N LEU A 181 -7.10 -16.12 6.17
CA LEU A 181 -7.87 -16.10 4.92
C LEU A 181 -6.93 -15.95 3.72
N PRO A 182 -7.22 -16.62 2.59
CA PRO A 182 -6.44 -16.48 1.37
C PRO A 182 -6.64 -15.11 0.72
N VAL A 183 -5.58 -14.60 0.09
CA VAL A 183 -5.66 -13.40 -0.76
C VAL A 183 -6.36 -13.78 -2.07
N THR A 184 -7.48 -13.12 -2.36
CA THR A 184 -8.34 -13.40 -3.52
C THR A 184 -8.59 -12.16 -4.38
N GLY A 185 -8.57 -10.97 -3.78
CA GLY A 185 -9.02 -9.73 -4.39
C GLY A 185 -10.53 -9.70 -4.67
N ARG A 186 -11.32 -10.59 -4.06
CA ARG A 186 -12.71 -10.84 -4.45
C ARG A 186 -13.55 -9.57 -4.51
N ASP A 187 -13.49 -8.73 -3.48
CA ASP A 187 -14.29 -7.51 -3.41
C ASP A 187 -13.97 -6.53 -4.55
N LEU A 188 -12.68 -6.29 -4.81
CA LEU A 188 -12.26 -5.43 -5.91
C LEU A 188 -12.58 -6.06 -7.27
N ARG A 189 -12.38 -7.37 -7.42
CA ARG A 189 -12.69 -8.13 -8.65
C ARG A 189 -14.17 -8.04 -8.97
N ASP A 190 -15.04 -8.32 -8.01
CA ASP A 190 -16.49 -8.27 -8.18
C ASP A 190 -16.94 -6.85 -8.58
N ALA A 191 -16.34 -5.82 -7.98
CA ALA A 191 -16.61 -4.42 -8.34
C ALA A 191 -16.16 -4.09 -9.79
N VAL A 192 -14.97 -4.52 -10.19
CA VAL A 192 -14.47 -4.30 -11.56
C VAL A 192 -15.30 -5.07 -12.59
N GLU A 193 -15.65 -6.34 -12.34
CA GLU A 193 -16.52 -7.10 -13.24
C GLU A 193 -17.90 -6.46 -13.36
N ALA A 194 -18.45 -5.88 -12.29
CA ALA A 194 -19.71 -5.13 -12.37
C ALA A 194 -19.58 -3.92 -13.30
N VAL A 195 -18.51 -3.12 -13.17
CA VAL A 195 -18.26 -1.97 -14.07
C VAL A 195 -18.10 -2.42 -15.52
N LEU A 196 -17.29 -3.46 -15.78
CA LEU A 196 -17.07 -4.00 -17.12
C LEU A 196 -18.36 -4.57 -17.75
N ALA A 197 -19.25 -5.12 -16.93
CA ALA A 197 -20.55 -5.62 -17.35
C ALA A 197 -21.66 -4.55 -17.40
N ALA A 198 -21.33 -3.26 -17.17
CA ALA A 198 -22.28 -2.16 -17.04
C ALA A 198 -23.40 -2.44 -16.01
N LYS A 199 -23.05 -3.10 -14.90
CA LYS A 199 -23.94 -3.39 -13.77
C LYS A 199 -23.63 -2.47 -12.58
N PRO A 200 -24.62 -2.22 -11.71
CA PRO A 200 -24.37 -1.48 -10.47
C PRO A 200 -23.33 -2.18 -9.59
N VAL A 201 -22.38 -1.41 -9.06
CA VAL A 201 -21.44 -1.88 -8.03
C VAL A 201 -22.15 -1.88 -6.67
N SER A 202 -21.86 -2.90 -5.85
CA SER A 202 -22.42 -3.01 -4.49
C SER A 202 -22.17 -1.74 -3.68
N GLN A 203 -23.22 -1.26 -2.99
CA GLN A 203 -23.12 -0.14 -2.07
C GLN A 203 -22.51 -0.55 -0.71
N ASP A 204 -22.62 -1.84 -0.36
CA ASP A 204 -21.97 -2.42 0.81
C ASP A 204 -20.49 -2.63 0.50
N GLN A 205 -19.67 -1.69 0.97
CA GLN A 205 -18.23 -1.65 0.74
C GLN A 205 -17.51 -1.49 2.08
N LYS A 206 -16.57 -2.39 2.33
CA LYS A 206 -15.77 -2.40 3.56
C LYS A 206 -14.51 -1.57 3.37
N ALA A 207 -14.19 -0.72 4.34
CA ALA A 207 -12.95 0.06 4.33
C ALA A 207 -11.72 -0.84 4.16
N SER A 208 -10.72 -0.34 3.44
CA SER A 208 -9.37 -0.88 3.49
C SER A 208 -8.82 -0.74 4.90
N MET A 209 -7.89 -1.61 5.27
CA MET A 209 -7.20 -1.57 6.55
C MET A 209 -5.71 -1.72 6.30
N GLY A 210 -4.91 -0.83 6.87
CA GLY A 210 -3.48 -0.90 6.70
C GLY A 210 -2.72 0.09 7.54
N CYS A 211 -1.43 0.26 7.25
CA CYS A 211 -0.66 1.30 7.90
C CYS A 211 -1.07 2.65 7.36
N ASN A 212 -1.11 3.66 8.23
CA ASN A 212 -1.29 5.03 7.78
C ASN A 212 -0.23 5.45 6.73
N ILE A 213 -0.62 6.35 5.83
CA ILE A 213 0.33 7.06 4.96
C ILE A 213 1.34 7.82 5.82
N LYS A 214 2.61 7.74 5.44
CA LYS A 214 3.72 8.36 6.17
C LYS A 214 3.86 9.82 5.74
N TRP A 215 3.01 10.67 6.32
CA TRP A 215 3.00 12.11 6.05
C TRP A 215 4.33 12.76 6.42
N LYS A 216 4.82 13.66 5.55
CA LYS A 216 5.97 14.52 5.83
C LYS A 216 5.63 15.45 6.99
N SER A 217 6.65 15.88 7.73
CA SER A 217 6.47 16.81 8.86
C SER A 217 5.70 18.06 8.44
N GLY A 218 4.64 18.41 9.19
CA GLY A 218 3.75 19.54 8.87
C GLY A 218 2.79 19.30 7.70
N ASN A 219 2.78 18.11 7.10
CA ASN A 219 1.97 17.79 5.92
C ASN A 219 0.83 16.80 6.20
N ALA A 220 0.61 16.40 7.46
CA ALA A 220 -0.54 15.56 7.80
C ALA A 220 -1.87 16.28 7.49
N PRO A 221 -2.86 15.59 6.89
CA PRO A 221 -4.18 16.17 6.64
C PRO A 221 -5.03 16.23 7.92
N ASP A 222 -6.14 16.95 7.86
CA ASP A 222 -7.12 17.11 8.96
C ASP A 222 -7.91 15.84 9.31
N TYR A 223 -7.86 14.84 8.44
CA TYR A 223 -8.51 13.54 8.59
C TYR A 223 -7.55 12.41 9.01
N PHE A 224 -6.29 12.73 9.33
CA PHE A 224 -5.28 11.80 9.82
C PHE A 224 -5.29 11.67 11.34
#